data_AF-A0AAW1CJV3-F1
#
_entry.id   AF-A0AAW1CJV3-F1
#
_cell.length_a   1.000
_cell.length_b   1.000
_cell.length_c   1.000
_cell.angle_alpha   90.00
_cell.angle_beta   90.00
_cell.angle_gamma   90.00
#
_symmetry.space_group_name_H-M   'P 1'
#
loop_
_entity.id
_entity.type
_entity.pdbx_description
1 polymer ?
#
loop_
_entity_poly.entity_id
_entity_poly.type
_entity_poly.pdbx_seq_one_letter_code
_entity_poly.pdbx_strand_id
1 'polypeptide(L)'
;MKKIHLDITFIVSDESMKSALRLAYPILSKGLQLQHEAKLIDAIEDIELSDGDSINNLIPYCLKLVENKSTEYNSKQAIMLERIQSYIIDLFNDWCRFKNVNRKVKLAKLKEKIFMKSCTLEDLYNLFDTESNIEQN
;
A
#
# COMPACT_ATOMS: atom_id res chain seq x y z
N MET A 1 -8.70 -28.24 35.17
CA MET A 1 -8.34 -28.14 33.74
C MET A 1 -7.12 -29.01 33.48
N LYS A 2 -7.19 -29.95 32.53
CA LYS A 2 -6.02 -30.74 32.10
C LYS A 2 -5.14 -29.86 31.21
N LYS A 3 -3.84 -29.77 31.52
CA LYS A 3 -2.88 -29.05 30.66
C LYS A 3 -2.61 -29.92 29.43
N ILE A 4 -2.80 -29.34 28.24
CA ILE A 4 -2.44 -29.97 26.97
C ILE A 4 -1.09 -29.39 26.56
N HIS A 5 -0.13 -30.27 26.27
CA HIS A 5 1.14 -29.89 25.66
C HIS A 5 1.02 -30.09 24.15
N LEU A 6 1.37 -29.06 23.39
CA LEU A 6 1.26 -29.06 21.93
C LEU A 6 2.56 -28.50 21.36
N ASP A 7 3.22 -29.30 20.54
CA ASP A 7 4.37 -28.88 19.76
C ASP A 7 3.94 -28.56 18.33
N ILE A 8 4.30 -27.36 17.86
CA ILE A 8 3.96 -26.88 16.52
C ILE A 8 5.26 -26.60 15.77
N THR A 9 5.42 -27.26 14.62
CA THR A 9 6.51 -27.04 13.68
C THR A 9 5.98 -26.39 12.42
N PHE A 10 6.75 -25.49 11.79
CA PHE A 10 6.36 -24.81 10.56
C PHE A 10 7.55 -24.65 9.61
N ILE A 11 7.25 -24.49 8.32
CA ILE A 11 8.21 -24.16 7.27
C ILE A 11 7.72 -22.90 6.57
N VAL A 12 8.59 -21.90 6.43
CA VAL A 12 8.27 -20.62 5.80
C VAL A 12 9.02 -20.52 4.46
N SER A 13 8.29 -20.25 3.38
CA SER A 13 8.85 -20.04 2.05
C SER A 13 8.91 -18.55 1.70
N ASP A 14 10.06 -18.08 1.23
CA ASP A 14 10.21 -16.70 0.74
C ASP A 14 9.40 -16.48 -0.53
N GLU A 15 9.24 -17.52 -1.36
CA GLU A 15 8.47 -17.44 -2.59
C GLU A 15 6.95 -17.34 -2.33
N SER A 16 6.44 -17.93 -1.24
CA SER A 16 5.03 -17.79 -0.89
C SER A 16 4.72 -16.35 -0.46
N MET A 17 5.62 -15.71 0.28
CA MET A 17 5.54 -14.29 0.60
C MET A 17 5.59 -13.41 -0.65
N LYS A 18 6.56 -13.65 -1.55
CA LYS A 18 6.67 -12.90 -2.81
C LYS A 18 5.41 -13.04 -3.66
N SER A 19 4.84 -14.24 -3.72
CA SER A 19 3.59 -14.51 -4.45
C SER A 19 2.39 -13.79 -3.84
N ALA A 20 2.26 -13.76 -2.52
CA ALA A 20 1.20 -13.00 -1.84
C ALA A 20 1.29 -11.50 -2.17
N LEU A 21 2.51 -10.93 -2.20
CA LEU A 21 2.72 -9.54 -2.60
C LEU A 21 2.40 -9.28 -4.07
N ARG A 22 2.69 -10.21 -5.00
CA ARG A 22 2.29 -10.08 -6.42
C ARG A 22 0.78 -9.97 -6.59
N LEU A 23 0.01 -10.65 -5.74
CA LEU A 23 -1.46 -10.60 -5.76
C LEU A 23 -1.99 -9.33 -5.11
N ALA A 24 -1.36 -8.86 -4.02
CA ALA A 24 -1.76 -7.67 -3.30
C ALA A 24 -1.43 -6.36 -4.05
N TYR A 25 -0.28 -6.34 -4.74
CA TYR A 25 0.28 -5.13 -5.32
C TYR A 25 -0.60 -4.42 -6.35
N PRO A 26 -1.26 -5.10 -7.31
CA PRO A 26 -2.14 -4.43 -8.27
C PRO A 26 -3.28 -3.66 -7.59
N ILE A 27 -3.82 -4.23 -6.51
CA ILE A 27 -4.89 -3.61 -5.73
C ILE A 27 -4.36 -2.37 -5.01
N LEU A 28 -3.19 -2.48 -4.37
CA LEU A 28 -2.52 -1.36 -3.71
C LEU A 28 -2.21 -0.23 -4.72
N SER A 29 -1.56 -0.56 -5.83
CA SER A 29 -1.12 0.42 -6.84
C SER A 29 -2.30 1.18 -7.45
N LYS A 30 -3.38 0.48 -7.83
CA LYS A 30 -4.57 1.15 -8.36
C LYS A 30 -5.25 2.01 -7.29
N GLY A 31 -5.34 1.53 -6.06
CA GLY A 31 -5.92 2.30 -4.96
C GLY A 31 -5.13 3.59 -4.66
N LEU A 32 -3.80 3.53 -4.63
CA LEU A 32 -2.92 4.69 -4.44
C LEU A 32 -3.02 5.69 -5.60
N GLN A 33 -3.13 5.20 -6.83
CA GLN A 33 -3.36 6.07 -7.99
C GLN A 33 -4.69 6.82 -7.86
N LEU A 34 -5.78 6.10 -7.57
CA LEU A 34 -7.11 6.69 -7.42
C LEU A 34 -7.16 7.71 -6.28
N GLN A 35 -6.50 7.43 -5.15
CA GLN A 35 -6.40 8.38 -4.03
C GLN A 35 -5.67 9.66 -4.44
N HIS A 36 -4.60 9.55 -5.23
CA HIS A 36 -3.90 10.73 -5.74
C HIS A 36 -4.74 11.52 -6.74
N GLU A 37 -5.43 10.83 -7.65
CA GLU A 37 -6.33 11.46 -8.62
C GLU A 37 -7.47 12.20 -7.93
N ALA A 38 -8.04 11.64 -6.86
CA ALA A 38 -9.06 12.31 -6.07
C ALA A 38 -8.56 13.59 -5.39
N LYS A 39 -7.37 13.55 -4.77
CA LYS A 39 -6.75 14.77 -4.20
C LYS A 39 -6.53 15.84 -5.26
N LEU A 40 -6.19 15.44 -6.48
CA LEU A 40 -6.00 16.36 -7.60
C LEU A 40 -7.34 16.95 -8.04
N ILE A 41 -8.40 16.15 -8.10
CA ILE A 41 -9.76 16.62 -8.40
C ILE A 41 -10.22 17.63 -7.36
N ASP A 42 -10.08 17.31 -6.06
CA ASP A 42 -10.46 18.23 -4.97
C ASP A 42 -9.71 19.58 -5.11
N ALA A 43 -8.41 19.54 -5.41
CA ALA A 43 -7.61 20.75 -5.65
C ALA A 43 -8.03 21.54 -6.91
N ILE A 44 -8.49 20.85 -7.96
CA ILE A 44 -9.00 21.50 -9.18
C ILE A 44 -10.33 22.21 -8.91
N GLU A 45 -11.23 21.58 -8.15
CA GLU A 45 -12.51 22.18 -7.78
C GLU A 45 -12.33 23.39 -6.88
N ASP A 46 -11.36 23.36 -5.96
CA ASP A 46 -11.01 24.52 -5.14
C ASP A 46 -10.53 25.71 -6.01
N ILE A 47 -9.83 25.45 -7.12
CA ILE A 47 -9.41 26.48 -8.08
C ILE A 47 -10.62 27.04 -8.85
N GLU A 48 -11.54 26.18 -9.30
CA GLU A 48 -12.77 26.58 -10.00
C GLU A 48 -13.64 27.51 -9.14
N LEU A 49 -13.79 27.17 -7.86
CA LEU A 49 -14.55 27.97 -6.90
C LEU A 49 -13.93 29.34 -6.65
N SER A 50 -12.60 29.47 -6.82
CA SER A 50 -11.87 30.72 -6.59
C SER A 50 -11.78 31.63 -7.82
N ASP A 51 -11.70 31.06 -9.03
CA ASP A 51 -11.59 31.82 -10.30
C ASP A 51 -12.20 30.98 -11.44
N GLY A 52 -13.48 31.20 -11.75
CA GLY A 52 -14.28 30.36 -12.66
C GLY A 52 -13.75 30.24 -14.10
N ASP A 53 -12.90 31.16 -14.55
CA ASP A 53 -12.26 31.11 -15.88
C ASP A 53 -10.97 30.26 -15.92
N SER A 54 -10.43 29.86 -14.77
CA SER A 54 -9.14 29.17 -14.66
C SER A 54 -9.17 27.70 -15.11
N ILE A 55 -10.35 27.06 -15.16
CA ILE A 55 -10.49 25.67 -15.61
C ILE A 55 -10.04 25.49 -17.06
N ASN A 56 -10.34 26.46 -17.94
CA ASN A 56 -10.03 26.37 -19.36
C ASN A 56 -8.51 26.42 -19.64
N ASN A 57 -7.71 26.79 -18.62
CA ASN A 57 -6.25 26.80 -18.68
C ASN A 57 -5.62 25.51 -18.12
N LEU A 58 -6.42 24.53 -17.65
CA LEU A 58 -5.92 23.26 -17.15
C LEU A 58 -5.42 22.36 -18.28
N ILE A 59 -4.40 21.56 -17.97
CA ILE A 59 -3.90 20.56 -18.90
C ILE A 59 -4.97 19.47 -19.19
N PRO A 60 -4.97 18.84 -20.37
CA PRO A 60 -5.99 17.85 -20.76
C PRO A 60 -6.17 16.68 -19.79
N TYR A 61 -5.12 16.31 -19.05
CA TYR A 61 -5.21 15.26 -18.03
C TYR A 61 -6.14 15.65 -16.88
N CYS A 62 -6.03 16.89 -16.39
CA CYS A 62 -6.85 17.41 -15.30
C CYS A 62 -8.33 17.50 -15.72
N LEU A 63 -8.60 17.97 -16.94
CA LEU A 63 -9.97 18.04 -17.49
C LEU A 63 -10.61 16.66 -17.54
N LYS A 64 -9.90 15.65 -18.04
CA LYS A 64 -10.38 14.26 -18.07
C LYS A 64 -10.65 13.68 -16.68
N LEU A 65 -9.87 14.07 -15.66
CA LEU A 65 -10.11 13.61 -14.28
C LEU A 65 -11.40 14.17 -13.70
N VAL A 66 -11.69 15.45 -13.95
CA VAL A 66 -12.94 16.09 -13.51
C VAL A 66 -14.15 15.44 -14.20
N GLU A 67 -14.06 15.20 -15.51
CA GLU A 67 -15.11 14.50 -16.26
C GLU A 67 -15.41 13.09 -15.71
N ASN A 68 -14.39 12.37 -15.25
CA ASN A 68 -14.49 10.99 -14.75
C ASN A 68 -14.71 10.87 -13.23
N LYS A 69 -14.88 12.00 -12.51
CA LYS A 69 -14.93 12.03 -11.03
C LYS A 69 -15.95 11.05 -10.43
N SER A 70 -17.13 10.96 -11.03
CA SER A 70 -18.28 10.21 -10.46
C SER A 70 -18.18 8.70 -10.59
N THR A 71 -17.35 8.17 -11.50
CA THR A 71 -17.29 6.75 -11.83
C THR A 71 -16.13 6.02 -11.17
N GLU A 72 -14.99 6.69 -10.98
CA GLU A 72 -13.77 6.03 -10.48
C GLU A 72 -13.52 6.22 -8.97
N TYR A 73 -14.00 7.30 -8.36
CA TYR A 73 -13.77 7.59 -6.94
C TYR A 73 -15.03 7.45 -6.10
N ASN A 74 -15.12 6.36 -5.34
CA ASN A 74 -16.20 6.15 -4.39
C ASN A 74 -15.66 5.61 -3.06
N SER A 75 -16.50 5.65 -2.02
CA SER A 75 -16.16 5.18 -0.68
C SER A 75 -15.69 3.71 -0.64
N LYS A 76 -16.11 2.87 -1.59
CA LYS A 76 -15.65 1.47 -1.66
C LYS A 76 -14.18 1.37 -2.05
N GLN A 77 -13.68 2.24 -2.93
CA GLN A 77 -12.26 2.27 -3.31
C GLN A 77 -11.38 2.69 -2.14
N ALA A 78 -11.79 3.68 -1.36
CA ALA A 78 -11.10 4.08 -0.14
C ALA A 78 -11.00 2.93 0.87
N ILE A 79 -12.13 2.24 1.13
CA ILE A 79 -12.18 1.06 2.02
C ILE A 79 -11.28 -0.07 1.50
N MET A 80 -11.24 -0.29 0.19
CA MET A 80 -10.40 -1.33 -0.42
C MET A 80 -8.90 -1.02 -0.26
N LEU A 81 -8.52 0.25 -0.41
CA LEU A 81 -7.15 0.71 -0.19
C LEU A 81 -6.72 0.51 1.28
N GLU A 82 -7.56 0.90 2.24
CA GLU A 82 -7.27 0.71 3.66
C GLU A 82 -7.11 -0.78 4.01
N ARG A 83 -7.98 -1.63 3.45
CA ARG A 83 -7.93 -3.09 3.66
C ARG A 83 -6.66 -3.70 3.09
N ILE A 84 -6.24 -3.32 1.89
CA ILE A 84 -5.03 -3.89 1.29
C ILE A 84 -3.76 -3.41 2.01
N GLN A 85 -3.73 -2.15 2.46
CA GLN A 85 -2.64 -1.64 3.29
C GLN A 85 -2.55 -2.39 4.63
N SER A 86 -3.70 -2.62 5.28
CA SER A 86 -3.76 -3.42 6.51
C SER A 86 -3.30 -4.85 6.28
N TYR A 87 -3.76 -5.49 5.20
CA TYR A 87 -3.34 -6.83 4.81
C TYR A 87 -1.82 -6.95 4.63
N ILE A 88 -1.18 -5.99 3.96
CA ILE A 88 0.28 -5.99 3.75
C ILE A 88 1.01 -5.79 5.09
N ILE A 89 0.51 -4.93 5.98
CA ILE A 89 1.07 -4.73 7.32
C ILE A 89 0.98 -6.02 8.15
N ASP A 90 -0.17 -6.70 8.13
CA ASP A 90 -0.37 -7.93 8.88
C ASP A 90 0.50 -9.06 8.33
N LEU A 91 0.57 -9.20 7.00
CA LEU A 91 1.47 -10.12 6.32
C LEU A 91 2.94 -9.87 6.74
N PHE A 92 3.36 -8.61 6.83
CA PHE A 92 4.69 -8.24 7.30
C PHE A 92 4.94 -8.61 8.76
N ASN A 93 3.95 -8.36 9.63
CA ASN A 93 4.05 -8.70 11.04
C ASN A 93 4.18 -10.21 11.25
N ASP A 94 3.37 -11.00 10.53
CA ASP A 94 3.41 -12.46 10.58
C ASP A 94 4.73 -12.98 9.99
N TRP A 95 5.19 -12.43 8.86
CA TRP A 95 6.47 -12.75 8.26
C TRP A 95 7.63 -12.58 9.25
N CYS A 96 7.71 -11.40 9.89
CA CYS A 96 8.74 -11.12 10.89
C CYS A 96 8.63 -12.05 12.11
N ARG A 97 7.40 -12.42 12.52
CA ARG A 97 7.18 -13.33 13.64
C ARG A 97 7.68 -14.74 13.32
N PHE A 98 7.38 -15.27 12.14
CA PHE A 98 7.82 -16.60 11.74
C PHE A 98 9.33 -16.67 11.41
N LYS A 99 9.92 -15.59 10.90
CA LYS A 99 11.37 -15.49 10.63
C LYS A 99 12.20 -15.00 11.81
N ASN A 100 11.57 -14.63 12.93
CA ASN A 100 12.21 -14.10 14.13
C ASN A 100 13.06 -12.83 13.88
N VAL A 101 12.54 -11.89 13.08
CA VAL A 101 13.24 -10.64 12.68
C VAL A 101 12.70 -9.43 13.45
N ASN A 102 13.56 -8.49 13.81
CA ASN A 102 13.14 -7.24 14.47
C ASN A 102 12.29 -6.36 13.55
N ARG A 103 10.98 -6.31 13.82
CA ARG A 103 10.00 -5.59 13.00
C ARG A 103 10.02 -4.07 13.14
N LYS A 104 10.53 -3.50 14.25
CA LYS A 104 10.22 -2.10 14.61
C LYS A 104 10.65 -1.08 13.55
N VAL A 105 11.89 -1.17 13.08
CA VAL A 105 12.46 -0.23 12.10
C VAL A 105 11.88 -0.46 10.70
N LYS A 106 11.76 -1.73 10.30
CA LYS A 106 11.23 -2.10 8.98
C LYS A 106 9.73 -1.82 8.85
N LEU A 107 8.95 -1.94 9.92
CA LEU A 107 7.52 -1.62 9.93
C LEU A 107 7.25 -0.12 9.70
N ALA A 108 8.07 0.76 10.30
CA ALA A 108 7.95 2.19 10.07
C ALA A 108 8.20 2.54 8.59
N LYS A 109 9.27 1.99 8.01
CA LYS A 109 9.60 2.14 6.58
C LYS A 109 8.54 1.55 5.67
N LEU A 110 7.98 0.39 6.03
CA LEU A 110 6.88 -0.23 5.29
C LEU A 110 5.66 0.68 5.25
N LYS A 111 5.24 1.20 6.41
CA LYS A 111 4.12 2.14 6.50
C LYS A 111 4.37 3.33 5.59
N GLU A 112 5.52 3.98 5.71
CA GLU A 112 5.88 5.11 4.84
C GLU A 112 5.71 4.75 3.36
N LYS A 113 6.30 3.63 2.91
CA LYS A 113 6.23 3.21 1.51
C LYS A 113 4.83 2.89 1.01
N ILE A 114 4.01 2.14 1.75
CA ILE A 114 2.68 1.71 1.29
C ILE A 114 1.64 2.85 1.21
N PHE A 115 1.94 4.02 1.79
CA PHE A 115 1.12 5.23 1.64
C PHE A 115 1.62 6.16 0.53
N MET A 116 2.77 5.89 -0.08
CA MET A 116 3.32 6.69 -1.18
C MET A 116 2.85 6.18 -2.53
N LYS A 117 2.40 7.08 -3.41
CA LYS A 117 2.03 6.75 -4.81
C LYS A 117 3.15 6.03 -5.58
N SER A 118 4.40 6.35 -5.28
CA SER A 118 5.57 5.77 -5.94
C SER A 118 5.96 4.39 -5.43
N CYS A 119 5.13 3.74 -4.61
CA CYS A 119 5.40 2.40 -4.09
C CYS A 119 5.48 1.38 -5.24
N THR A 120 6.63 0.75 -5.37
CA THR A 120 6.84 -0.33 -6.35
C THR A 120 6.75 -1.70 -5.69
N LEU A 121 6.50 -2.74 -6.48
CA LEU A 121 6.56 -4.12 -6.00
C LEU A 121 7.96 -4.47 -5.45
N GLU A 122 9.00 -3.92 -6.07
CA GLU A 122 10.39 -4.13 -5.65
C GLU A 122 10.68 -3.50 -4.28
N ASP A 123 10.12 -2.32 -4.00
CA ASP A 123 10.18 -1.72 -2.66
C ASP A 123 9.59 -2.67 -1.60
N LEU A 124 8.46 -3.32 -1.91
CA LEU A 124 7.84 -4.29 -1.01
C LEU A 124 8.72 -5.52 -0.82
N TYR A 125 9.31 -6.06 -1.88
CA TYR A 125 10.24 -7.19 -1.77
C TYR A 125 11.44 -6.86 -0.89
N ASN A 126 12.09 -5.72 -1.12
CA ASN A 126 13.26 -5.30 -0.37
C ASN A 126 12.96 -5.09 1.12
N LEU A 127 11.75 -4.65 1.47
CA LEU A 127 11.34 -4.50 2.87
C LEU A 127 11.10 -5.83 3.57
N PHE A 128 10.59 -6.82 2.85
CA PHE A 128 10.33 -8.17 3.37
C PHE A 128 11.57 -9.07 3.33
N ASP A 129 12.57 -8.71 2.54
CA ASP A 129 13.82 -9.43 2.47
C ASP A 129 14.54 -9.38 3.83
N THR A 130 15.01 -10.54 4.25
CA THR A 130 15.70 -10.77 5.52
C THR A 130 17.21 -10.66 5.39
N GLU A 131 17.76 -10.65 4.17
CA GLU A 131 19.21 -10.74 3.93
C GLU A 131 20.02 -9.48 4.32
N SER A 132 19.39 -8.34 4.58
CA SER A 132 20.13 -7.10 4.92
C SER A 132 20.64 -6.98 6.37
N ASN A 133 20.73 -8.07 7.16
CA ASN A 133 21.28 -8.05 8.52
C ASN A 133 22.11 -9.31 8.86
N ILE A 134 22.97 -9.76 7.95
CA ILE A 134 24.16 -10.55 8.32
C ILE A 134 25.40 -9.84 7.76
N GLU A 135 25.62 -8.61 8.22
CA GLU A 135 26.96 -8.06 8.28
C GLU A 135 27.26 -7.68 9.74
N GLN A 136 28.17 -8.47 10.31
CA GLN A 136 29.09 -8.15 11.41
C GLN A 136 28.53 -8.05 12.85
N ASN A 137 28.71 -9.13 13.61
CA ASN A 137 29.63 -9.16 14.77
C ASN A 137 29.85 -10.60 15.25
#